data_AF-A0A151FBI5-F1
#
_entry.id   AF-A0A151FBI5-F1
#
_cell.length_a   1.000
_cell.length_b   1.000
_cell.length_c   1.000
_cell.angle_alpha   90.00
_cell.angle_beta   90.00
_cell.angle_gamma   90.00
#
_symmetry.space_group_name_H-M   'P 1'
#
loop_
_entity.id
_entity.type
_entity.pdbx_description
1 polymer ?
#
loop_
_entity_poly.entity_id
_entity_poly.type
_entity_poly.pdbx_seq_one_letter_code
_entity_poly.pdbx_strand_id
1 'polypeptide(L)'
;MTAGYYAGTTAAQAVKNNDVSVKRMWQYNYDFAAKYGVIITPLQVLKELLLSLSGEELAFLMEKVVTSKDLEGLETGDAAISWKRAIRLLTHWRRLPLLFRVYEAFKRMDKIRALYEQYPQTPDRFSAWEKELNSCLG
;
A
#
# COMPACT_ATOMS: atom_id res chain seq x y z
N MET A 1 -10.36 15.99 -2.75
CA MET A 1 -11.22 16.72 -1.78
C MET A 1 -10.86 16.39 -0.33
N THR A 2 -10.75 15.11 0.05
CA THR A 2 -10.50 14.70 1.46
C THR A 2 -9.21 15.23 2.07
N ALA A 3 -8.10 15.27 1.32
CA ALA A 3 -6.85 15.86 1.79
C ALA A 3 -7.01 17.34 2.17
N GLY A 4 -7.71 18.11 1.33
CA GLY A 4 -7.98 19.53 1.59
C GLY A 4 -8.89 19.74 2.80
N TYR A 5 -9.87 18.85 3.00
CA TYR A 5 -10.73 18.88 4.19
C TYR A 5 -9.91 18.70 5.48
N TYR A 6 -9.11 17.63 5.57
CA TYR A 6 -8.27 17.40 6.75
C TYR A 6 -7.19 18.47 6.95
N ALA A 7 -6.61 18.99 5.86
CA ALA A 7 -5.65 20.08 5.94
C ALA A 7 -6.29 21.36 6.50
N GLY A 8 -7.46 21.73 5.99
CA GLY A 8 -8.20 22.91 6.44
C GLY A 8 -8.66 22.81 7.89
N THR A 9 -9.21 21.66 8.31
CA THR A 9 -9.64 21.45 9.70
C THR A 9 -8.46 21.44 10.67
N THR A 10 -7.36 20.78 10.30
CA THR A 10 -6.13 20.76 11.13
C THR A 10 -5.54 22.16 11.26
N ALA A 11 -5.44 22.92 10.15
CA ALA A 11 -4.94 24.28 10.16
C ALA A 11 -5.82 25.23 10.99
N ALA A 12 -7.15 25.15 10.85
CA ALA A 12 -8.08 25.96 11.64
C ALA A 12 -7.94 25.66 13.15
N GLN A 13 -7.79 24.39 13.52
CA GLN A 13 -7.56 24.00 14.91
C GLN A 13 -6.20 24.45 15.46
N ALA A 14 -5.15 24.42 14.65
CA ALA A 14 -3.83 24.90 15.02
C ALA A 14 -3.86 26.41 15.34
N VAL A 15 -4.47 27.20 14.45
CA VAL A 15 -4.63 28.65 14.64
C VAL A 15 -5.50 28.96 15.87
N LYS A 16 -6.64 28.28 16.02
CA LYS A 16 -7.54 28.47 17.18
C LYS A 16 -6.84 28.24 18.52
N ASN A 17 -5.93 27.26 18.57
CA ASN A 17 -5.18 26.92 19.78
C ASN A 17 -3.87 27.69 19.91
N ASN A 18 -3.57 28.59 18.96
CA ASN A 18 -2.31 29.33 18.86
C ASN A 18 -1.07 28.41 18.90
N ASP A 19 -1.19 27.19 18.35
CA ASP A 19 -0.15 26.16 18.29
C ASP A 19 -0.02 25.68 16.84
N VAL A 20 0.93 26.27 16.13
CA VAL A 20 1.30 25.92 14.75
C VAL A 20 2.51 24.98 14.69
N SER A 21 2.80 24.27 15.79
CA SER A 21 3.88 23.31 15.83
C SER A 21 3.61 22.10 14.93
N VAL A 22 4.69 21.45 14.49
CA VAL A 22 4.64 20.19 13.74
C VAL A 22 3.85 19.13 14.50
N LYS A 23 3.98 19.08 15.82
CA LYS A 23 3.27 18.13 16.67
C LYS A 23 1.75 18.33 16.61
N ARG A 24 1.28 19.59 16.61
CA ARG A 24 -0.15 19.90 16.49
C ARG A 24 -0.68 19.60 15.09
N MET A 25 0.11 19.92 14.06
CA MET A 25 -0.25 19.66 12.66
C MET A 25 -0.14 18.18 12.26
N TRP A 26 0.54 17.36 13.05
CA TRP A 26 0.74 15.93 12.77
C TRP A 26 -0.56 15.15 12.65
N GLN A 27 -1.64 15.62 13.28
CA GLN A 27 -2.96 15.02 13.18
C GLN A 27 -3.42 14.88 11.71
N TYR A 28 -3.07 15.84 10.85
CA TYR A 28 -3.33 15.74 9.41
C TYR A 28 -2.70 14.49 8.80
N ASN A 29 -1.43 14.22 9.12
CA ASN A 29 -0.71 13.06 8.59
C ASN A 29 -1.36 11.76 9.07
N TYR A 30 -1.75 11.70 10.34
CA TYR A 30 -2.46 10.53 10.86
C TYR A 30 -3.85 10.35 10.19
N ASP A 31 -4.65 11.41 10.10
CA ASP A 31 -6.02 11.33 9.59
C ASP A 31 -6.08 11.05 8.08
N PHE A 32 -5.14 11.60 7.32
CA PHE A 32 -5.09 11.45 5.88
C PHE A 32 -4.11 10.37 5.44
N ALA A 33 -2.83 10.51 5.79
CA ALA A 33 -1.78 9.64 5.26
C ALA A 33 -1.90 8.21 5.78
N ALA A 34 -2.33 7.98 7.03
CA ALA A 34 -2.55 6.61 7.50
C ALA A 34 -3.73 5.94 6.76
N LYS A 35 -4.89 6.62 6.68
CA LYS A 35 -6.11 6.05 6.10
C LYS A 35 -6.03 5.83 4.59
N TYR A 36 -5.37 6.72 3.86
CA TYR A 36 -5.27 6.61 2.40
C TYR A 36 -3.97 5.95 1.94
N GLY A 37 -2.88 6.17 2.67
CA GLY A 37 -1.58 5.60 2.33
C GLY A 37 -1.56 4.07 2.44
N VAL A 38 -2.33 3.48 3.36
CA VAL A 38 -2.50 2.01 3.48
C VAL A 38 -3.11 1.38 2.21
N ILE A 39 -3.89 2.14 1.45
CA ILE A 39 -4.51 1.68 0.20
C ILE A 39 -3.59 1.98 -0.98
N ILE A 40 -3.14 3.24 -1.11
CA ILE A 40 -2.45 3.73 -2.31
C ILE A 40 -1.03 3.16 -2.43
N THR A 41 -0.31 3.04 -1.31
CA THR A 41 1.12 2.68 -1.36
C THR A 41 1.36 1.23 -1.80
N PRO A 42 0.61 0.22 -1.30
CA PRO A 42 0.69 -1.13 -1.85
C PRO A 42 0.37 -1.20 -3.36
N LEU A 43 -0.52 -0.34 -3.87
CA LEU A 43 -0.84 -0.32 -5.30
C LEU A 43 0.33 0.17 -6.16
N GLN A 44 1.30 0.89 -5.59
CA GLN A 44 2.53 1.25 -6.32
C GLN A 44 3.39 0.02 -6.58
N VAL A 45 3.51 -0.90 -5.61
CA VAL A 45 4.19 -2.19 -5.80
C VAL A 45 3.46 -3.05 -6.84
N LEU A 46 2.13 -3.08 -6.79
CA LEU A 46 1.35 -3.77 -7.82
C LEU A 46 1.56 -3.16 -9.20
N LYS A 47 1.57 -1.82 -9.31
CA LYS A 47 1.85 -1.12 -10.57
C LYS A 47 3.24 -1.47 -11.10
N GLU A 48 4.27 -1.45 -10.25
CA GLU A 48 5.64 -1.82 -10.62
C GLU A 48 5.68 -3.26 -11.15
N LEU A 49 5.05 -4.20 -10.44
CA LEU A 49 4.92 -5.59 -10.90
C LEU A 49 4.29 -5.62 -12.28
N LEU A 50 3.09 -5.06 -12.45
CA LEU A 50 2.34 -5.12 -13.71
C LEU A 50 3.10 -4.50 -14.90
N LEU A 51 3.80 -3.38 -14.68
CA LEU A 51 4.61 -2.73 -15.70
C LEU A 51 5.86 -3.54 -16.08
N SER A 52 6.33 -4.41 -15.20
CA SER A 52 7.50 -5.26 -15.44
C SER A 52 7.16 -6.59 -16.14
N LEU A 53 5.90 -6.84 -16.49
CA LEU A 53 5.44 -8.07 -17.14
C LEU A 53 5.40 -7.94 -18.66
N SER A 54 5.71 -9.03 -19.35
CA SER A 54 5.39 -9.19 -20.76
C SER A 54 3.88 -9.38 -20.98
N GLY A 55 3.42 -9.17 -22.22
CA GLY A 55 2.01 -9.35 -22.58
C GLY A 55 1.48 -10.76 -22.27
N GLU A 56 2.28 -11.81 -22.49
CA GLU A 56 1.91 -13.19 -22.14
C GLU A 56 1.79 -13.42 -20.64
N GLU A 57 2.69 -12.85 -19.85
CA GLU A 57 2.67 -12.99 -18.39
C GLU A 57 1.47 -12.25 -17.78
N LEU A 58 1.14 -11.08 -18.32
CA LEU A 58 -0.04 -10.31 -17.92
C LEU A 58 -1.32 -11.08 -18.26
N ALA A 59 -1.42 -11.63 -19.48
CA ALA A 59 -2.57 -12.44 -19.89
C ALA A 59 -2.74 -13.66 -18.96
N PHE A 60 -1.65 -14.37 -18.66
CA PHE A 60 -1.67 -15.50 -17.73
C PHE A 60 -2.15 -15.10 -16.33
N LEU A 61 -1.67 -13.98 -15.78
CA LEU A 61 -2.11 -13.48 -14.49
C LEU A 61 -3.61 -13.16 -14.47
N MET A 62 -4.10 -12.46 -15.50
CA MET A 62 -5.51 -12.08 -15.58
C MET A 62 -6.42 -13.29 -15.77
N GLU A 63 -5.99 -14.32 -16.51
CA GLU A 63 -6.79 -15.51 -16.76
C GLU A 63 -6.79 -16.52 -15.60
N LYS A 64 -5.68 -16.64 -14.87
CA LYS A 64 -5.46 -17.76 -13.93
C LYS A 64 -5.35 -17.34 -12.48
N VAL A 65 -4.95 -16.11 -12.19
CA VAL A 65 -4.57 -15.69 -10.84
C VAL A 65 -5.52 -14.62 -10.28
N VAL A 66 -5.91 -13.64 -11.09
CA VAL A 66 -6.76 -12.51 -10.67
C VAL A 66 -8.24 -12.88 -10.82
N THR A 67 -9.05 -12.52 -9.81
CA THR A 67 -10.52 -12.62 -9.89
C THR A 67 -11.20 -11.29 -9.61
N SER A 68 -12.47 -11.16 -9.99
CA SER A 68 -13.27 -9.95 -9.74
C SER A 68 -13.25 -9.53 -8.27
N LYS A 69 -13.33 -10.50 -7.35
CA LYS A 69 -13.23 -10.26 -5.90
C LYS A 69 -11.86 -9.73 -5.46
N ASP A 70 -10.78 -10.14 -6.13
CA ASP A 70 -9.45 -9.58 -5.83
C ASP A 70 -9.37 -8.12 -6.30
N LEU A 71 -9.98 -7.80 -7.45
CA LEU A 71 -10.06 -6.44 -7.96
C LEU A 71 -10.88 -5.54 -7.03
N GLU A 72 -12.01 -6.02 -6.53
CA GLU A 72 -12.81 -5.33 -5.49
C GLU A 72 -12.02 -5.14 -4.18
N GLY A 73 -11.24 -6.16 -3.78
CA GLY A 73 -10.34 -6.07 -2.64
C GLY A 73 -9.28 -4.99 -2.80
N LEU A 74 -8.75 -4.77 -4.02
CA LEU A 74 -7.78 -3.71 -4.28
C LEU A 74 -8.34 -2.32 -4.04
N GLU A 75 -9.63 -2.09 -4.35
CA GLU A 75 -10.30 -0.80 -4.12
C GLU A 75 -10.41 -0.46 -2.63
N THR A 76 -10.63 -1.49 -1.81
CA THR A 76 -10.80 -1.35 -0.35
C THR A 76 -9.51 -1.54 0.43
N GLY A 77 -8.43 -1.96 -0.23
CA GLY A 77 -7.14 -2.24 0.40
C GLY A 77 -6.99 -3.65 0.99
N ASP A 78 -7.88 -4.59 0.66
CA ASP A 78 -7.85 -5.98 1.12
C ASP A 78 -7.39 -6.95 0.00
N ALA A 79 -6.13 -6.80 -0.43
CA ALA A 79 -5.57 -7.58 -1.55
C ALA A 79 -5.03 -8.98 -1.17
N ALA A 80 -5.24 -9.43 0.07
CA ALA A 80 -4.54 -10.58 0.67
C ALA A 80 -4.86 -11.95 0.02
N ILE A 81 -5.81 -12.01 -0.91
CA ILE A 81 -6.42 -13.26 -1.40
C ILE A 81 -5.79 -13.79 -2.71
N SER A 82 -5.04 -12.96 -3.45
CA SER A 82 -4.55 -13.32 -4.80
C SER A 82 -3.33 -14.26 -4.80
N TRP A 83 -2.34 -14.08 -3.91
CA TRP A 83 -1.09 -14.86 -3.96
C TRP A 83 -1.22 -16.34 -3.55
N LYS A 84 -2.15 -16.68 -2.65
CA LYS A 84 -2.41 -18.08 -2.28
C LYS A 84 -2.89 -18.92 -3.47
N ARG A 85 -3.55 -18.29 -4.46
CA ARG A 85 -3.92 -18.91 -5.74
C ARG A 85 -2.72 -19.06 -6.66
N ALA A 86 -1.90 -18.02 -6.78
CA ALA A 86 -0.65 -18.08 -7.53
C ALA A 86 0.24 -19.27 -7.07
N ILE A 87 0.33 -19.50 -5.76
CA ILE A 87 1.07 -20.63 -5.18
C ILE A 87 0.48 -21.99 -5.59
N ARG A 88 -0.85 -22.14 -5.60
CA ARG A 88 -1.48 -23.41 -6.04
C ARG A 88 -1.21 -23.73 -7.51
N LEU A 89 -0.92 -22.72 -8.33
CA LEU A 89 -0.60 -22.85 -9.75
C LEU A 89 0.89 -23.11 -10.01
N LEU A 90 1.75 -23.08 -8.98
CA LEU A 90 3.18 -23.39 -9.08
C LEU A 90 3.46 -24.84 -9.51
N THR A 91 2.45 -25.70 -9.63
CA THR A 91 2.58 -27.05 -10.22
C THR A 91 3.04 -27.01 -11.69
N HIS A 92 2.91 -25.86 -12.36
CA HIS A 92 3.40 -25.65 -13.72
C HIS A 92 4.82 -25.07 -13.73
N TRP A 93 5.82 -25.94 -13.86
CA TRP A 93 7.26 -25.63 -13.77
C TRP A 93 7.74 -24.49 -14.71
N ARG A 94 7.04 -24.26 -15.83
CA ARG A 94 7.40 -23.26 -16.85
C ARG A 94 7.14 -21.80 -16.44
N ARG A 95 6.31 -21.53 -15.42
CA ARG A 95 5.95 -20.15 -14.99
C ARG A 95 6.36 -19.85 -13.54
N LEU A 96 7.21 -20.67 -12.94
CA LEU A 96 7.71 -20.47 -11.57
C LEU A 96 8.31 -19.05 -11.35
N PRO A 97 9.17 -18.50 -12.22
CA PRO A 97 9.77 -17.18 -11.98
C PRO A 97 8.73 -16.05 -11.90
N LEU A 98 7.70 -16.08 -12.76
CA LEU A 98 6.59 -15.14 -12.73
C LEU A 98 5.83 -15.24 -11.41
N LEU A 99 5.46 -16.47 -11.02
CA LEU A 99 4.70 -16.71 -9.80
C LEU A 99 5.48 -16.31 -8.53
N PHE A 100 6.81 -16.46 -8.53
CA PHE A 100 7.67 -15.95 -7.47
C PHE A 100 7.67 -14.41 -7.39
N ARG A 101 7.81 -13.71 -8.52
CA ARG A 101 7.74 -12.23 -8.56
C ARG A 101 6.40 -11.72 -8.05
N VAL A 102 5.32 -12.39 -8.45
CA VAL A 102 3.95 -12.10 -7.97
C VAL A 102 3.87 -12.29 -6.47
N TYR A 103 4.34 -13.43 -5.95
CA TYR A 103 4.37 -13.71 -4.51
C TYR A 103 5.16 -12.65 -3.72
N GLU A 104 6.34 -12.28 -4.19
CA GLU A 104 7.16 -11.25 -3.54
C GLU A 104 6.48 -9.88 -3.53
N ALA A 105 5.86 -9.48 -4.63
CA ALA A 105 5.11 -8.23 -4.72
C ALA A 105 3.95 -8.21 -3.70
N PHE A 106 3.14 -9.27 -3.63
CA PHE A 106 2.05 -9.35 -2.65
C PHE A 106 2.56 -9.37 -1.20
N LYS A 107 3.67 -10.06 -0.94
CA LYS A 107 4.30 -10.06 0.39
C LYS A 107 4.80 -8.66 0.78
N ARG A 108 5.38 -7.90 -0.16
CA ARG A 108 5.76 -6.50 0.04
C ARG A 108 4.54 -5.62 0.31
N MET A 109 3.46 -5.80 -0.45
CA MET A 109 2.20 -5.09 -0.24
C MET A 109 1.64 -5.31 1.17
N ASP A 110 1.61 -6.57 1.64
CA ASP A 110 1.15 -6.90 3.00
C ASP A 110 2.03 -6.26 4.07
N LYS A 111 3.36 -6.27 3.90
CA LYS A 111 4.28 -5.59 4.81
C LYS A 111 4.04 -4.07 4.85
N ILE A 112 3.83 -3.45 3.68
CA ILE A 112 3.51 -2.01 3.60
C ILE A 112 2.20 -1.72 4.34
N ARG A 113 1.15 -2.53 4.16
CA ARG A 113 -0.12 -2.34 4.89
C ARG A 113 0.09 -2.38 6.40
N ALA A 114 0.79 -3.40 6.90
CA ALA A 114 1.10 -3.52 8.32
C ALA A 114 1.88 -2.31 8.86
N LEU A 115 2.76 -1.72 8.05
CA LEU A 115 3.47 -0.47 8.41
C LEU A 115 2.53 0.72 8.51
N TYR A 116 1.58 0.86 7.58
CA TYR A 116 0.60 1.96 7.64
C TYR A 116 -0.44 1.79 8.76
N GLU A 117 -0.76 0.56 9.17
CA GLU A 117 -1.57 0.31 10.38
C GLU A 117 -0.86 0.81 11.65
N GLN A 118 0.47 0.83 11.65
CA GLN A 118 1.31 1.33 12.74
C GLN A 118 1.85 2.74 12.45
N TYR A 119 1.15 3.54 11.63
CA TYR A 119 1.56 4.89 11.29
C TYR A 119 1.80 5.72 12.57
N PRO A 120 2.95 6.41 12.69
CA PRO A 120 3.32 7.06 13.93
C PRO A 120 2.36 8.22 14.25
N GLN A 121 1.83 8.22 15.48
CA GLN A 121 0.96 9.29 15.99
C GLN A 121 1.72 10.57 16.37
N THR A 122 3.05 10.50 16.46
CA THR A 122 3.91 11.65 16.73
C THR A 122 5.05 11.72 15.70
N PRO A 123 5.57 12.92 15.41
CA PRO A 123 6.65 13.09 14.44
C PRO A 123 7.96 12.39 14.85
N ASP A 124 8.18 12.15 16.14
CA ASP A 124 9.45 11.62 16.68
C ASP A 124 9.82 10.25 16.09
N ARG A 125 8.82 9.42 15.77
CA ARG A 125 9.00 8.07 15.22
C ARG A 125 8.86 8.02 13.70
N PHE A 126 8.55 9.14 13.05
CA PHE A 126 8.32 9.19 11.61
C PHE A 126 9.55 8.78 10.81
N SER A 127 10.74 9.26 11.19
CA SER A 127 11.97 8.92 10.46
C SER A 127 12.28 7.42 10.47
N ALA A 128 12.00 6.73 11.58
CA ALA A 128 12.19 5.28 11.65
C ALA A 128 11.18 4.54 10.77
N TRP A 129 9.92 4.94 10.84
CA TRP A 129 8.85 4.40 10.00
C TRP A 129 9.12 4.61 8.51
N GLU A 130 9.57 5.80 8.11
CA GLU A 130 9.88 6.15 6.72
C GLU A 130 11.03 5.30 6.18
N LYS A 131 12.08 5.07 6.97
CA LYS A 131 13.17 4.16 6.60
C LYS A 131 12.68 2.74 6.36
N GLU A 132 11.78 2.26 7.22
CA GLU A 132 11.20 0.92 7.06
C GLU A 132 10.31 0.83 5.82
N LEU A 133 9.51 1.86 5.54
CA LEU A 133 8.72 1.96 4.32
C LEU A 133 9.61 1.94 3.07
N ASN A 134 10.65 2.76 3.04
CA ASN A 134 11.58 2.83 1.91
C ASN A 134 12.28 1.49 1.65
N SER A 135 12.64 0.77 2.72
CA SER A 135 13.20 -0.60 2.58
C SER A 135 12.23 -1.60 1.92
N CYS A 136 10.92 -1.31 1.94
CA CYS A 136 9.91 -2.13 1.29
C CYS A 136 9.62 -1.69 -0.15
N LEU A 137 9.88 -0.43 -0.50
CA LEU A 137 9.59 0.14 -1.81
C LEU A 137 10.75 -0.04 -2.80
N GLY A 138 11.97 -0.30 -2.33
CA GLY A 138 13.15 -0.53 -3.16
C GLY A 138 14.06 0.69 -3.21
#